data_AF-A0A6N8WFB3-F1
#
_entry.id   AF-A0A6N8WFB3-F1
#
_cell.length_a   1.000
_cell.length_b   1.000
_cell.length_c   1.000
_cell.angle_alpha   90.00
_cell.angle_beta   90.00
_cell.angle_gamma   90.00
#
_symmetry.space_group_name_H-M   'P 1'
#
loop_
_entity.id
_entity.type
_entity.pdbx_description
1 polymer ?
#
loop_
_entity_poly.entity_id
_entity_poly.type
_entity_poly.pdbx_seq_one_letter_code
_entity_poly.pdbx_strand_id
1 'polypeptide(L)'
;MKESPLAVHGGEPVRTKPWPSWPQWDETERAGLLAVLERGEWGGYDTAVSEFETAFAARHAARFCVTTVNGTTTLETALRALDIGPGDEVIVPPYTFIATAAAVRTVGATPVFADVGLDTWNLSIPAVEAAISARTKAVIPVHFGGLPVDFDSLLPLAQRHNLFVIEDAAHAHGSSWNGQPVGALGVAGSFSFQASKNLTAGEGGALLTNDAELAERMWSIANCGRSPDGQGYEHPNLGTNLRLSGWHAAVLSAGLNRLDDQLERRMSNARRLRSFLEEIDGLTPQRWNPRADAHAHHLFLMRYDADTFGGLPRQEFISALRAENIPVGPLYP
;
A
#
# COMPACT_ATOMS: atom_id res chain seq x y z
N MET A 1 -11.01 18.80 45.81
CA MET A 1 -10.50 18.71 44.43
C MET A 1 -11.70 18.48 43.54
N LYS A 2 -11.94 19.31 42.52
CA LYS A 2 -12.96 18.97 41.51
C LYS A 2 -12.39 17.77 40.72
N GLU A 3 -13.17 16.70 40.61
CA GLU A 3 -12.81 15.56 39.79
C GLU A 3 -12.58 16.06 38.34
N SER A 4 -11.46 15.67 37.75
CA SER A 4 -11.10 16.09 36.40
C SER A 4 -12.11 15.50 35.40
N PRO A 5 -12.64 16.30 34.44
CA PRO A 5 -13.59 15.79 33.45
C PRO A 5 -12.95 14.85 32.43
N LEU A 6 -11.62 14.78 32.35
CA LEU A 6 -10.89 13.94 31.39
C LEU A 6 -11.02 12.45 31.71
N ALA A 7 -11.27 11.64 30.69
CA ALA A 7 -11.46 10.20 30.85
C ALA A 7 -10.22 9.48 31.42
N VAL A 8 -9.01 9.95 31.06
CA VAL A 8 -7.74 9.43 31.60
C VAL A 8 -7.60 9.64 33.12
N HIS A 9 -8.44 10.48 33.72
CA HIS A 9 -8.47 10.75 35.16
C HIS A 9 -9.78 10.27 35.83
N GLY A 10 -10.52 9.38 35.17
CA GLY A 10 -11.78 8.81 35.69
C GLY A 10 -13.04 9.56 35.28
N GLY A 11 -12.94 10.55 34.38
CA GLY A 11 -14.10 11.19 33.75
C GLY A 11 -14.79 10.32 32.71
N GLU A 12 -15.89 10.82 32.15
CA GLU A 12 -16.64 10.14 31.08
C GLU A 12 -16.01 10.43 29.69
N PRO A 13 -15.77 9.41 28.85
CA PRO A 13 -15.20 9.60 27.51
C PRO A 13 -16.06 10.49 26.61
N VAL A 14 -15.42 11.39 25.86
CA VAL A 14 -16.07 12.27 24.87
C VAL A 14 -16.88 11.46 23.85
N ARG A 15 -16.37 10.29 23.43
CA ARG A 15 -17.10 9.40 22.51
C ARG A 15 -17.67 8.20 23.24
N THR A 16 -19.00 8.06 23.15
CA THR A 16 -19.75 6.93 23.73
C THR A 16 -20.30 5.95 22.69
N LYS A 17 -20.22 6.29 21.39
CA LYS A 17 -20.67 5.42 20.29
C LYS A 17 -19.49 4.63 19.70
N PRO A 18 -19.69 3.37 19.26
CA PRO A 18 -18.63 2.59 18.64
C PRO A 18 -18.15 3.21 17.32
N TRP A 19 -16.90 2.92 16.94
CA TRP A 19 -16.36 3.27 15.61
C TRP A 19 -16.83 2.28 14.54
N PRO A 20 -16.77 2.65 13.25
CA PRO A 20 -16.97 1.70 12.17
C PRO A 20 -16.02 0.51 12.31
N SER A 21 -16.53 -0.70 12.06
CA SER A 21 -15.72 -1.91 11.98
C SER A 21 -15.11 -2.09 10.59
N TRP A 22 -14.05 -2.90 10.55
CA TRP A 22 -13.35 -3.32 9.35
C TRP A 22 -12.92 -4.80 9.49
N PRO A 23 -12.98 -5.64 8.44
CA PRO A 23 -13.46 -5.35 7.08
C PRO A 23 -14.99 -5.16 6.98
N GLN A 24 -15.46 -4.66 5.84
CA GLN A 24 -16.89 -4.49 5.52
C GLN A 24 -17.28 -5.36 4.33
N TRP A 25 -18.38 -6.09 4.44
CA TRP A 25 -18.93 -6.99 3.42
C TRP A 25 -20.47 -6.88 3.38
N ASP A 26 -21.06 -7.27 2.26
CA ASP A 26 -22.50 -7.40 2.05
C ASP A 26 -22.84 -8.65 1.21
N GLU A 27 -24.07 -8.74 0.70
CA GLU A 27 -24.51 -9.91 -0.07
C GLU A 27 -23.67 -10.14 -1.35
N THR A 28 -22.97 -9.12 -1.87
CA THR A 28 -22.09 -9.23 -3.04
C THR A 28 -20.91 -10.16 -2.77
N GLU A 29 -20.24 -10.05 -1.61
CA GLU A 29 -19.19 -11.00 -1.22
C GLU A 29 -19.75 -12.42 -1.10
N ARG A 30 -20.91 -12.54 -0.43
CA ARG A 30 -21.52 -13.85 -0.18
C ARG A 30 -21.89 -14.55 -1.48
N ALA A 31 -22.53 -13.83 -2.41
CA ALA A 31 -22.89 -14.34 -3.72
C ALA A 31 -21.64 -14.71 -4.54
N GLY A 32 -20.60 -13.88 -4.51
CA GLY A 32 -19.33 -14.15 -5.19
C GLY A 32 -18.64 -15.42 -4.68
N LEU A 33 -18.59 -15.60 -3.35
CA LEU A 33 -18.08 -16.82 -2.74
C LEU A 33 -18.90 -18.06 -3.15
N LEU A 34 -20.22 -18.00 -3.07
CA LEU A 34 -21.08 -19.12 -3.48
C LEU A 34 -20.91 -19.46 -4.97
N ALA A 35 -20.73 -18.45 -5.83
CA ALA A 35 -20.47 -18.69 -7.25
C ALA A 35 -19.14 -19.44 -7.49
N VAL A 36 -18.06 -19.10 -6.76
CA VAL A 36 -16.79 -19.85 -6.79
C VAL A 36 -17.01 -21.30 -6.32
N LEU A 37 -17.79 -21.49 -5.25
CA LEU A 37 -18.13 -22.81 -4.72
C LEU A 37 -18.82 -23.67 -5.79
N GLU A 38 -19.85 -23.13 -6.41
CA GLU A 38 -20.71 -23.82 -7.38
C GLU A 38 -19.99 -24.12 -8.70
N ARG A 39 -19.08 -23.26 -9.15
CA ARG A 39 -18.23 -23.53 -10.34
C ARG A 39 -17.22 -24.65 -10.11
N GLY A 40 -16.76 -24.85 -8.87
CA GLY A 40 -15.73 -25.85 -8.55
C GLY A 40 -14.30 -25.45 -8.93
N GLU A 41 -14.08 -24.20 -9.35
CA GLU A 41 -12.79 -23.66 -9.77
C GLU A 41 -12.05 -23.00 -8.59
N TRP A 42 -11.45 -23.77 -7.67
CA TRP A 42 -10.94 -23.17 -6.41
C TRP A 42 -9.49 -22.69 -6.46
N GLY A 43 -8.80 -22.94 -7.58
CA GLY A 43 -7.37 -22.64 -7.78
C GLY A 43 -7.11 -21.24 -8.32
N GLY A 44 -5.85 -20.97 -8.68
CA GLY A 44 -5.45 -19.68 -9.27
C GLY A 44 -5.60 -19.56 -10.78
N TYR A 45 -6.36 -20.47 -11.40
CA TYR A 45 -6.82 -20.34 -12.79
C TYR A 45 -8.34 -20.15 -12.84
N ASP A 46 -8.95 -19.76 -11.72
CA ASP A 46 -10.39 -19.43 -11.65
C ASP A 46 -10.66 -18.17 -12.46
N THR A 47 -11.78 -18.18 -13.19
CA THR A 47 -12.33 -17.03 -13.91
C THR A 47 -12.45 -15.79 -13.00
N ALA A 48 -12.76 -15.95 -11.72
CA ALA A 48 -12.82 -14.84 -10.75
C ALA A 48 -11.49 -14.09 -10.61
N VAL A 49 -10.35 -14.80 -10.74
CA VAL A 49 -9.02 -14.19 -10.66
C VAL A 49 -8.77 -13.30 -11.88
N SER A 50 -9.03 -13.80 -13.09
CA SER A 50 -8.81 -13.03 -14.32
C SER A 50 -9.77 -11.86 -14.47
N GLU A 51 -11.02 -12.01 -14.01
CA GLU A 51 -11.99 -10.91 -13.93
C GLU A 51 -11.51 -9.82 -12.97
N PHE A 52 -11.05 -10.20 -11.77
CA PHE A 52 -10.49 -9.25 -10.81
C PHE A 52 -9.24 -8.55 -11.36
N GLU A 53 -8.30 -9.30 -11.95
CA GLU A 53 -7.08 -8.75 -12.54
C GLU A 53 -7.40 -7.71 -13.61
N THR A 54 -8.37 -8.01 -14.49
CA THR A 54 -8.83 -7.09 -15.53
C THR A 54 -9.44 -5.82 -14.94
N ALA A 55 -10.34 -5.96 -13.97
CA ALA A 55 -10.99 -4.82 -13.32
C ALA A 55 -10.00 -3.95 -12.53
N PHE A 56 -9.05 -4.59 -11.84
CA PHE A 56 -8.06 -3.90 -11.03
C PHE A 56 -7.01 -3.16 -11.88
N ALA A 57 -6.60 -3.75 -13.01
CA ALA A 57 -5.75 -3.10 -14.02
C ALA A 57 -6.44 -1.86 -14.58
N ALA A 58 -7.71 -2.02 -15.02
CA ALA A 58 -8.50 -0.92 -15.58
C ALA A 58 -8.66 0.25 -14.60
N ARG A 59 -8.93 -0.02 -13.32
CA ARG A 59 -9.06 1.01 -12.28
C ARG A 59 -7.80 1.86 -12.12
N HIS A 60 -6.62 1.25 -12.24
CA HIS A 60 -5.34 1.93 -12.04
C HIS A 60 -4.68 2.34 -13.36
N ALA A 61 -5.43 2.32 -14.47
CA ALA A 61 -4.93 2.62 -15.81
C ALA A 61 -3.67 1.82 -16.20
N ALA A 62 -3.55 0.60 -15.68
CA ALA A 62 -2.48 -0.34 -16.00
C ALA A 62 -2.91 -1.27 -17.14
N ARG A 63 -1.96 -1.71 -17.97
CA ARG A 63 -2.24 -2.69 -19.03
C ARG A 63 -2.34 -4.12 -18.53
N PHE A 64 -1.58 -4.46 -17.49
CA PHE A 64 -1.49 -5.81 -16.95
C PHE A 64 -1.61 -5.81 -15.43
N CYS A 65 -2.26 -6.83 -14.90
CA CYS A 65 -2.33 -7.14 -13.48
C CYS A 65 -1.97 -8.61 -13.27
N VAL A 66 -1.12 -8.90 -12.29
CA VAL A 66 -0.75 -10.25 -11.86
C VAL A 66 -0.98 -10.35 -10.36
N THR A 67 -1.94 -11.16 -9.96
CA THR A 67 -2.23 -11.39 -8.54
C THR A 67 -1.23 -12.33 -7.88
N THR A 68 -0.99 -12.10 -6.59
CA THR A 68 -0.18 -12.98 -5.74
C THR A 68 -0.82 -13.21 -4.37
N VAL A 69 -0.24 -14.11 -3.55
CA VAL A 69 -0.77 -14.45 -2.23
C VAL A 69 -0.73 -13.31 -1.20
N ASN A 70 0.17 -12.33 -1.31
CA ASN A 70 0.22 -11.14 -0.44
C ASN A 70 1.09 -10.01 -1.01
N GLY A 71 1.03 -8.83 -0.38
CA GLY A 71 1.81 -7.65 -0.79
C GLY A 71 3.33 -7.72 -0.54
N THR A 72 3.83 -8.71 0.21
CA THR A 72 5.28 -8.93 0.33
C THR A 72 5.79 -9.69 -0.90
N THR A 73 5.03 -10.69 -1.35
CA THR A 73 5.42 -11.53 -2.49
C THR A 73 5.30 -10.80 -3.83
N THR A 74 4.45 -9.79 -3.94
CA THR A 74 4.43 -8.86 -5.09
C THR A 74 5.75 -8.13 -5.23
N LEU A 75 6.28 -7.52 -4.16
CA LEU A 75 7.58 -6.82 -4.19
C LEU A 75 8.72 -7.77 -4.57
N GLU A 76 8.77 -8.96 -3.97
CA GLU A 76 9.75 -9.99 -4.32
C GLU A 76 9.66 -10.38 -5.80
N THR A 77 8.44 -10.60 -6.29
CA THR A 77 8.19 -10.99 -7.69
C THR A 77 8.62 -9.90 -8.66
N ALA A 78 8.32 -8.63 -8.37
CA ALA A 78 8.78 -7.51 -9.20
C ALA A 78 10.30 -7.41 -9.25
N LEU A 79 10.98 -7.54 -8.12
CA LEU A 79 12.44 -7.51 -8.05
C LEU A 79 13.07 -8.67 -8.86
N ARG A 80 12.55 -9.88 -8.70
CA ARG A 80 13.01 -11.06 -9.47
C ARG A 80 12.74 -10.91 -10.96
N ALA A 81 11.59 -10.34 -11.34
CA ALA A 81 11.23 -10.12 -12.73
C ALA A 81 12.13 -9.04 -13.40
N LEU A 82 12.79 -8.18 -12.62
CA LEU A 82 13.77 -7.20 -13.08
C LEU A 82 15.22 -7.70 -12.97
N ASP A 83 15.44 -9.00 -12.69
CA ASP A 83 16.76 -9.61 -12.47
C ASP A 83 17.58 -8.96 -11.34
N ILE A 84 16.92 -8.33 -10.36
CA ILE A 84 17.59 -7.72 -9.20
C ILE A 84 17.96 -8.81 -8.20
N GLY A 85 19.24 -8.86 -7.81
CA GLY A 85 19.74 -9.92 -6.94
C GLY A 85 21.06 -9.60 -6.24
N PRO A 86 21.89 -10.62 -5.93
CA PRO A 86 23.15 -10.44 -5.23
C PRO A 86 24.08 -9.44 -5.91
N GLY A 87 24.54 -8.45 -5.14
CA GLY A 87 25.41 -7.38 -5.63
C GLY A 87 24.68 -6.09 -6.01
N ASP A 88 23.35 -6.14 -6.15
CA ASP A 88 22.54 -4.96 -6.43
C ASP A 88 22.12 -4.24 -5.15
N GLU A 89 21.88 -2.94 -5.27
CA GLU A 89 21.30 -2.08 -4.24
C GLU A 89 19.92 -1.58 -4.65
N VAL A 90 18.99 -1.56 -3.70
CA VAL A 90 17.65 -1.02 -3.89
C VAL A 90 17.36 0.01 -2.81
N ILE A 91 17.05 1.24 -3.22
CA ILE A 91 16.74 2.33 -2.29
C ILE A 91 15.32 2.18 -1.76
N VAL A 92 15.15 2.21 -0.44
CA VAL A 92 13.84 2.07 0.24
C VAL A 92 13.73 3.07 1.41
N PRO A 93 12.53 3.47 1.84
CA PRO A 93 12.39 4.27 3.04
C PRO A 93 12.68 3.42 4.29
N PRO A 94 13.31 3.98 5.34
CA PRO A 94 13.39 3.32 6.63
C PRO A 94 12.03 3.34 7.36
N TYR A 95 11.20 4.36 7.10
CA TYR A 95 9.88 4.53 7.71
C TYR A 95 8.78 3.90 6.83
N THR A 96 8.66 2.57 6.91
CA THR A 96 7.67 1.77 6.19
C THR A 96 7.45 0.43 6.89
N PHE A 97 6.51 -0.39 6.38
CA PHE A 97 6.42 -1.78 6.81
C PHE A 97 7.65 -2.58 6.36
N ILE A 98 8.14 -3.47 7.22
CA ILE A 98 9.36 -4.24 6.99
C ILE A 98 9.38 -5.01 5.67
N ALA A 99 8.22 -5.37 5.11
CA ALA A 99 8.11 -6.07 3.82
C ALA A 99 8.87 -5.36 2.69
N THR A 100 8.88 -4.02 2.66
CA THR A 100 9.56 -3.25 1.61
C THR A 100 11.07 -3.57 1.57
N ALA A 101 11.74 -3.56 2.74
CA ALA A 101 13.16 -3.89 2.84
C ALA A 101 13.42 -5.41 2.83
N ALA A 102 12.51 -6.20 3.43
CA ALA A 102 12.63 -7.65 3.48
C ALA A 102 12.57 -8.27 2.08
N ALA A 103 11.71 -7.79 1.19
CA ALA A 103 11.62 -8.27 -0.20
C ALA A 103 12.95 -8.09 -0.95
N VAL A 104 13.61 -6.94 -0.78
CA VAL A 104 14.96 -6.68 -1.32
C VAL A 104 15.96 -7.71 -0.78
N ARG A 105 15.90 -8.00 0.52
CA ARG A 105 16.80 -8.98 1.13
C ARG A 105 16.52 -10.41 0.68
N THR A 106 15.26 -10.77 0.48
CA THR A 106 14.82 -12.11 0.04
C THR A 106 15.39 -12.45 -1.34
N VAL A 107 15.50 -11.48 -2.25
CA VAL A 107 16.13 -11.69 -3.57
C VAL A 107 17.66 -11.64 -3.54
N GLY A 108 18.26 -11.42 -2.37
CA GLY A 108 19.72 -11.37 -2.18
C GLY A 108 20.36 -10.00 -2.42
N ALA A 109 19.58 -8.99 -2.78
CA ALA A 109 20.03 -7.60 -2.93
C ALA A 109 20.21 -6.91 -1.56
N THR A 110 20.78 -5.70 -1.60
CA THR A 110 21.03 -4.87 -0.40
C THR A 110 20.06 -3.70 -0.34
N PRO A 111 19.18 -3.60 0.69
CA PRO A 111 18.38 -2.41 0.89
C PRO A 111 19.28 -1.25 1.33
N VAL A 112 19.17 -0.11 0.65
CA VAL A 112 19.83 1.15 1.01
C VAL A 112 18.76 2.11 1.50
N PHE A 113 18.85 2.52 2.76
CA PHE A 113 17.84 3.41 3.34
C PHE A 113 18.09 4.86 2.92
N ALA A 114 17.06 5.50 2.39
CA ALA A 114 17.01 6.95 2.18
C ALA A 114 15.87 7.54 3.02
N ASP A 115 16.15 8.64 3.72
CA ASP A 115 15.23 9.21 4.69
C ASP A 115 13.94 9.76 4.05
N VAL A 116 12.92 9.98 4.87
CA VAL A 116 11.62 10.51 4.44
C VAL A 116 11.52 12.01 4.65
N GLY A 117 10.67 12.67 3.86
CA GLY A 117 10.34 14.08 4.08
C GLY A 117 9.52 14.26 5.36
N LEU A 118 9.86 15.25 6.17
CA LEU A 118 9.18 15.51 7.45
C LEU A 118 7.70 15.89 7.29
N ASP A 119 7.36 16.45 6.12
CA ASP A 119 6.02 16.92 5.75
C ASP A 119 5.12 15.78 5.26
N THR A 120 5.64 14.91 4.39
CA THR A 120 4.85 13.91 3.67
C THR A 120 5.07 12.50 4.19
N TRP A 121 6.17 12.23 4.90
CA TRP A 121 6.65 10.90 5.30
C TRP A 121 6.85 9.92 4.15
N ASN A 122 6.85 10.43 2.92
CA ASN A 122 7.30 9.71 1.74
C ASN A 122 8.82 9.89 1.58
N LEU A 123 9.46 9.03 0.79
CA LEU A 123 10.89 9.12 0.45
C LEU A 123 11.27 10.54 0.02
N SER A 124 12.34 11.08 0.63
CA SER A 124 12.90 12.37 0.27
C SER A 124 13.73 12.25 -0.99
N ILE A 125 13.36 12.98 -2.05
CA ILE A 125 14.07 12.91 -3.35
C ILE A 125 15.56 13.30 -3.21
N PRO A 126 15.94 14.35 -2.46
CA PRO A 126 17.36 14.60 -2.18
C PRO A 126 18.07 13.47 -1.44
N ALA A 127 17.39 12.77 -0.52
CA ALA A 127 17.99 11.64 0.18
C ALA A 127 18.14 10.42 -0.74
N VAL A 128 17.21 10.21 -1.67
CA VAL A 128 17.34 9.20 -2.73
C VAL A 128 18.56 9.51 -3.58
N GLU A 129 18.68 10.72 -4.11
CA GLU A 129 19.82 11.11 -4.97
C GLU A 129 21.17 10.92 -4.26
N ALA A 130 21.25 11.28 -2.97
CA ALA A 130 22.46 11.08 -2.17
C ALA A 130 22.79 9.60 -1.87
N ALA A 131 21.79 8.71 -1.90
CA ALA A 131 21.95 7.28 -1.63
C ALA A 131 22.33 6.46 -2.88
N ILE A 132 22.31 7.06 -4.07
CA ILE A 132 22.65 6.37 -5.33
C ILE A 132 24.14 6.03 -5.36
N SER A 133 24.41 4.78 -5.73
CA SER A 133 25.75 4.24 -5.99
C SER A 133 25.80 3.55 -7.35
N ALA A 134 26.99 3.09 -7.76
CA ALA A 134 27.16 2.29 -8.97
C ALA A 134 26.42 0.93 -8.93
N ARG A 135 26.03 0.46 -7.74
CA ARG A 135 25.26 -0.78 -7.55
C ARG A 135 23.74 -0.56 -7.51
N THR A 136 23.28 0.69 -7.44
CA THR A 136 21.84 0.97 -7.34
C THR A 136 21.14 0.58 -8.63
N LYS A 137 20.11 -0.25 -8.52
CA LYS A 137 19.28 -0.70 -9.65
C LYS A 137 17.86 -0.19 -9.60
N ALA A 138 17.34 0.00 -8.40
CA ALA A 138 15.95 0.39 -8.22
C ALA A 138 15.74 1.27 -6.99
N VAL A 139 14.58 1.93 -6.98
CA VAL A 139 13.99 2.59 -5.82
C VAL A 139 12.58 2.04 -5.62
N ILE A 140 12.23 1.74 -4.38
CA ILE A 140 10.87 1.33 -3.99
C ILE A 140 10.26 2.48 -3.16
N PRO A 141 9.65 3.50 -3.81
CA PRO A 141 8.85 4.48 -3.10
C PRO A 141 7.64 3.82 -2.44
N VAL A 142 7.29 4.25 -1.22
CA VAL A 142 6.06 3.85 -0.54
C VAL A 142 5.11 5.03 -0.55
N HIS A 143 3.86 4.83 -0.96
CA HIS A 143 2.80 5.85 -0.87
C HIS A 143 2.26 5.92 0.56
N PHE A 144 3.04 6.51 1.46
CA PHE A 144 2.85 6.39 2.90
C PHE A 144 1.53 7.00 3.38
N GLY A 145 0.81 6.27 4.23
CA GLY A 145 -0.57 6.61 4.64
C GLY A 145 -1.60 6.60 3.51
N GLY A 146 -1.18 6.32 2.26
CA GLY A 146 -1.96 6.43 1.04
C GLY A 146 -1.72 7.72 0.26
N LEU A 147 -0.73 8.54 0.65
CA LEU A 147 -0.37 9.76 -0.08
C LEU A 147 0.63 9.38 -1.19
N PRO A 148 0.32 9.62 -2.48
CA PRO A 148 1.26 9.42 -3.58
C PRO A 148 2.61 10.12 -3.37
N VAL A 149 3.68 9.51 -3.87
CA VAL A 149 5.01 10.16 -3.88
C VAL A 149 5.07 11.24 -4.97
N ASP A 150 6.06 12.12 -4.89
CA ASP A 150 6.27 13.14 -5.92
C ASP A 150 6.90 12.52 -7.18
N PHE A 151 6.04 12.05 -8.09
CA PHE A 151 6.47 11.43 -9.35
C PHE A 151 7.15 12.41 -10.31
N ASP A 152 6.77 13.70 -10.28
CA ASP A 152 7.38 14.72 -11.13
C ASP A 152 8.86 14.93 -10.78
N SER A 153 9.23 14.67 -9.53
CA SER A 153 10.62 14.72 -9.07
C SER A 153 11.31 13.35 -9.15
N LEU A 154 10.62 12.26 -8.80
CA LEU A 154 11.19 10.92 -8.71
C LEU A 154 11.50 10.31 -10.09
N LEU A 155 10.55 10.38 -11.04
CA LEU A 155 10.72 9.73 -12.35
C LEU A 155 11.89 10.34 -13.15
N PRO A 156 12.06 11.68 -13.23
CA PRO A 156 13.22 12.24 -13.91
C PRO A 156 14.54 11.88 -13.22
N LEU A 157 14.58 11.81 -11.88
CA LEU A 157 15.77 11.36 -11.17
C LEU A 157 16.11 9.91 -11.53
N ALA A 158 15.12 9.01 -11.44
CA ALA A 158 15.30 7.60 -11.78
C ALA A 158 15.79 7.43 -13.24
N GLN A 159 15.21 8.18 -14.18
CA GLN A 159 15.61 8.15 -15.58
C GLN A 159 17.07 8.61 -15.78
N ARG A 160 17.50 9.71 -15.14
CA ARG A 160 18.89 10.20 -15.23
C ARG A 160 19.92 9.16 -14.76
N HIS A 161 19.54 8.32 -13.81
CA HIS A 161 20.41 7.31 -13.20
C HIS A 161 20.13 5.88 -13.69
N ASN A 162 19.24 5.68 -14.66
CA ASN A 162 18.81 4.37 -15.16
C ASN A 162 18.30 3.43 -14.05
N LEU A 163 17.50 3.96 -13.13
CA LEU A 163 16.93 3.20 -12.02
C LEU A 163 15.50 2.76 -12.35
N PHE A 164 15.15 1.54 -11.95
CA PHE A 164 13.76 1.10 -11.92
C PHE A 164 13.01 1.74 -10.74
N VAL A 165 11.75 2.09 -10.96
CA VAL A 165 10.84 2.56 -9.91
C VAL A 165 9.77 1.51 -9.70
N ILE A 166 9.76 0.85 -8.54
CA ILE A 166 8.71 -0.10 -8.15
C ILE A 166 7.85 0.59 -7.08
N GLU A 167 6.60 0.89 -7.37
CA GLU A 167 5.70 1.52 -6.40
C GLU A 167 5.28 0.50 -5.34
N ASP A 168 5.50 0.80 -4.05
CA ASP A 168 4.80 0.14 -2.95
C ASP A 168 3.51 0.92 -2.64
N ALA A 169 2.42 0.45 -3.24
CA ALA A 169 1.09 1.04 -3.21
C ALA A 169 0.17 0.34 -2.21
N ALA A 170 0.70 -0.43 -1.25
CA ALA A 170 -0.08 -1.15 -0.25
C ALA A 170 -1.04 -0.24 0.55
N HIS A 171 -0.73 1.06 0.69
CA HIS A 171 -1.57 2.04 1.38
C HIS A 171 -2.42 2.91 0.44
N ALA A 172 -2.28 2.77 -0.87
CA ALA A 172 -2.72 3.78 -1.84
C ALA A 172 -3.75 3.30 -2.87
N HIS A 173 -4.55 2.28 -2.53
CA HIS A 173 -5.68 1.82 -3.34
C HIS A 173 -6.59 2.98 -3.77
N GLY A 174 -6.58 3.32 -5.05
CA GLY A 174 -7.35 4.44 -5.61
C GLY A 174 -6.81 5.85 -5.33
N SER A 175 -5.52 5.98 -5.00
CA SER A 175 -4.86 7.29 -4.99
C SER A 175 -4.40 7.68 -6.40
N SER A 176 -4.23 8.97 -6.66
CA SER A 176 -3.81 9.48 -7.97
C SER A 176 -2.92 10.70 -7.84
N TRP A 177 -2.08 10.88 -8.85
CA TRP A 177 -1.16 11.99 -9.02
C TRP A 177 -1.40 12.66 -10.38
N ASN A 178 -1.82 13.93 -10.39
CA ASN A 178 -2.17 14.70 -11.59
C ASN A 178 -3.15 13.96 -12.52
N GLY A 179 -4.20 13.38 -11.93
CA GLY A 179 -5.26 12.64 -12.60
C GLY A 179 -4.86 11.23 -13.03
N GLN A 180 -3.62 10.80 -12.77
CA GLN A 180 -3.15 9.45 -13.07
C GLN A 180 -3.20 8.58 -11.81
N PRO A 181 -3.93 7.46 -11.80
CA PRO A 181 -3.89 6.50 -10.70
C PRO A 181 -2.46 6.00 -10.45
N VAL A 182 -2.11 5.80 -9.18
CA VAL A 182 -0.82 5.19 -8.81
C VAL A 182 -0.84 3.67 -9.03
N GLY A 183 0.33 3.06 -9.09
CA GLY A 183 0.53 1.62 -9.23
C GLY A 183 1.05 1.19 -10.60
N ALA A 184 1.06 2.07 -11.61
CA ALA A 184 1.67 1.80 -12.91
C ALA A 184 2.35 3.04 -13.51
N LEU A 185 2.78 3.96 -12.65
CA LEU A 185 3.57 5.15 -13.01
C LEU A 185 5.06 4.83 -13.07
N GLY A 186 5.53 3.92 -12.19
CA GLY A 186 6.83 3.27 -12.29
C GLY A 186 6.81 2.11 -13.28
N VAL A 187 7.85 1.27 -13.24
CA VAL A 187 7.88 0.04 -14.07
C VAL A 187 6.93 -1.04 -13.56
N ALA A 188 6.65 -1.03 -12.25
CA ALA A 188 5.69 -1.92 -11.62
C ALA A 188 5.12 -1.27 -10.35
N GLY A 189 3.90 -1.64 -9.97
CA GLY A 189 3.33 -1.26 -8.66
C GLY A 189 2.78 -2.47 -7.91
N SER A 190 3.07 -2.50 -6.62
CA SER A 190 2.74 -3.58 -5.70
C SER A 190 1.62 -3.15 -4.75
N PHE A 191 0.57 -3.96 -4.68
CA PHE A 191 -0.57 -3.76 -3.78
C PHE A 191 -0.68 -4.92 -2.80
N SER A 192 -1.20 -4.61 -1.60
CA SER A 192 -1.50 -5.57 -0.56
C SER A 192 -3.00 -5.56 -0.29
N PHE A 193 -3.59 -6.74 -0.14
CA PHE A 193 -4.98 -6.94 0.25
C PHE A 193 -5.12 -7.53 1.65
N GLN A 194 -4.10 -7.34 2.48
CA GLN A 194 -4.10 -7.75 3.88
C GLN A 194 -5.29 -7.12 4.63
N ALA A 195 -5.80 -7.76 5.67
CA ALA A 195 -7.02 -7.40 6.41
C ALA A 195 -7.20 -5.91 6.75
N SER A 196 -6.13 -5.14 6.97
CA SER A 196 -6.20 -3.72 7.30
C SER A 196 -6.36 -2.79 6.07
N LYS A 197 -6.04 -3.27 4.87
CA LYS A 197 -5.94 -2.45 3.66
C LYS A 197 -7.31 -1.99 3.18
N ASN A 198 -7.36 -0.86 2.49
CA ASN A 198 -8.62 -0.23 2.04
C ASN A 198 -9.45 -1.11 1.10
N LEU A 199 -8.78 -2.02 0.38
CA LEU A 199 -9.37 -3.15 -0.32
C LEU A 199 -8.73 -4.41 0.25
N THR A 200 -9.53 -5.39 0.66
CA THR A 200 -9.01 -6.57 1.36
C THR A 200 -9.85 -7.82 1.12
N ALA A 201 -9.18 -8.98 1.15
CA ALA A 201 -9.79 -10.30 1.29
C ALA A 201 -9.17 -11.08 2.47
N GLY A 202 -8.69 -10.36 3.49
CA GLY A 202 -7.89 -10.93 4.58
C GLY A 202 -6.42 -11.05 4.21
N GLU A 203 -6.12 -11.67 3.08
CA GLU A 203 -4.79 -11.74 2.44
C GLU A 203 -4.92 -11.57 0.92
N GLY A 204 -3.79 -11.37 0.24
CA GLY A 204 -3.71 -11.19 -1.20
C GLY A 204 -2.78 -10.04 -1.61
N GLY A 205 -2.37 -10.03 -2.87
CA GLY A 205 -1.63 -8.93 -3.47
C GLY A 205 -1.83 -8.86 -4.97
N ALA A 206 -1.45 -7.74 -5.57
CA ALA A 206 -1.45 -7.56 -7.02
C ALA A 206 -0.22 -6.75 -7.46
N LEU A 207 0.33 -7.14 -8.60
CA LEU A 207 1.32 -6.39 -9.36
C LEU A 207 0.66 -5.77 -10.57
N LEU A 208 0.90 -4.49 -10.78
CA LEU A 208 0.49 -3.76 -11.98
C LEU A 208 1.72 -3.37 -12.79
N THR A 209 1.62 -3.44 -14.11
CA THR A 209 2.66 -2.93 -15.02
C THR A 209 2.06 -2.58 -16.39
N ASN A 210 2.78 -1.75 -17.13
CA ASN A 210 2.48 -1.41 -18.53
C ASN A 210 3.39 -2.13 -19.53
N ASP A 211 4.37 -2.89 -19.04
CA ASP A 211 5.33 -3.66 -19.81
C ASP A 211 4.85 -5.12 -19.93
N ALA A 212 4.70 -5.60 -21.16
CA ALA A 212 4.19 -6.94 -21.45
C ALA A 212 5.20 -8.04 -21.11
N GLU A 213 6.49 -7.80 -21.35
CA GLU A 213 7.54 -8.76 -21.02
C GLU A 213 7.67 -8.88 -19.50
N LEU A 214 7.64 -7.75 -18.80
CA LEU A 214 7.66 -7.74 -17.35
C LEU A 214 6.43 -8.44 -16.75
N ALA A 215 5.24 -8.21 -17.31
CA ALA A 215 4.01 -8.90 -16.91
C ALA A 215 4.12 -10.43 -17.07
N GLU A 216 4.63 -10.91 -18.21
CA GLU A 216 4.85 -12.33 -18.45
C GLU A 216 5.84 -12.93 -17.43
N ARG A 217 6.95 -12.24 -17.16
CA ARG A 217 7.94 -12.68 -16.18
C ARG A 217 7.36 -12.75 -14.76
N MET A 218 6.61 -11.72 -14.35
CA MET A 218 5.91 -11.70 -13.06
C MET A 218 4.92 -12.85 -12.94
N TRP A 219 4.08 -13.06 -13.97
CA TRP A 219 3.12 -14.16 -14.01
C TRP A 219 3.83 -15.51 -13.93
N SER A 220 4.91 -15.69 -14.69
CA SER A 220 5.71 -16.91 -14.71
C SER A 220 6.25 -17.21 -13.31
N ILE A 221 6.88 -16.23 -12.65
CA ILE A 221 7.40 -16.38 -11.28
C ILE A 221 6.30 -16.77 -10.29
N ALA A 222 5.15 -16.10 -10.33
CA ALA A 222 4.02 -16.37 -9.44
C ALA A 222 3.35 -17.73 -9.71
N ASN A 223 3.54 -18.24 -10.92
CA ASN A 223 2.87 -19.43 -11.43
C ASN A 223 3.82 -20.63 -11.61
N CYS A 224 4.69 -20.85 -10.63
CA CYS A 224 5.66 -21.95 -10.60
C CYS A 224 6.67 -21.96 -11.78
N GLY A 225 6.91 -20.84 -12.45
CA GLY A 225 7.86 -20.77 -13.56
C GLY A 225 7.28 -21.15 -14.92
N ARG A 226 5.95 -21.28 -15.02
CA ARG A 226 5.26 -21.63 -16.28
C ARG A 226 5.37 -20.51 -17.30
N SER A 227 5.25 -20.83 -18.59
CA SER A 227 5.02 -19.84 -19.66
C SER A 227 3.53 -19.79 -20.02
N PRO A 228 2.94 -18.61 -20.29
CA PRO A 228 1.55 -18.51 -20.75
C PRO A 228 1.25 -19.33 -22.01
N ASP A 229 2.23 -19.41 -22.92
CA ASP A 229 2.12 -20.13 -24.21
C ASP A 229 2.73 -21.55 -24.16
N GLY A 230 3.22 -21.97 -22.99
CA GLY A 230 3.89 -23.26 -22.80
C GLY A 230 2.96 -24.45 -22.99
N GLN A 231 3.49 -25.56 -23.52
CA GLN A 231 2.71 -26.78 -23.72
C GLN A 231 2.85 -27.69 -22.49
N GLY A 232 1.74 -28.01 -21.82
CA GLY A 232 1.72 -29.00 -20.73
C GLY A 232 2.35 -28.53 -19.41
N TYR A 233 3.45 -29.18 -18.98
CA TYR A 233 4.11 -29.00 -17.67
C TYR A 233 5.49 -28.32 -17.79
N GLU A 234 5.63 -27.39 -18.73
CA GLU A 234 6.88 -26.67 -18.94
C GLU A 234 7.09 -25.58 -17.87
N HIS A 235 8.33 -25.49 -17.39
CA HIS A 235 8.76 -24.53 -16.36
C HIS A 235 10.07 -23.85 -16.79
N PRO A 236 10.05 -23.01 -17.84
CA PRO A 236 11.26 -22.39 -18.39
C PRO A 236 11.96 -21.42 -17.41
N ASN A 237 11.22 -20.85 -16.46
CA ASN A 237 11.75 -19.91 -15.48
C ASN A 237 11.72 -20.49 -14.07
N LEU A 238 12.55 -19.97 -13.16
CA LEU A 238 12.44 -20.31 -11.74
C LEU A 238 11.33 -19.49 -11.10
N GLY A 239 10.21 -20.15 -10.75
CA GLY A 239 9.10 -19.55 -10.01
C GLY A 239 8.77 -20.30 -8.73
N THR A 240 7.69 -19.89 -8.08
CA THR A 240 7.08 -20.60 -6.94
C THR A 240 5.56 -20.48 -7.03
N ASN A 241 4.83 -21.13 -6.13
CA ASN A 241 3.37 -21.05 -6.13
C ASN A 241 2.91 -19.84 -5.30
N LEU A 242 2.64 -18.73 -5.98
CA LEU A 242 2.13 -17.51 -5.37
C LEU A 242 0.71 -17.18 -5.84
N ARG A 243 0.01 -18.14 -6.43
CA ARG A 243 -1.32 -17.91 -7.01
C ARG A 243 -2.36 -17.47 -5.96
N LEU A 244 -3.09 -16.40 -6.25
CA LEU A 244 -4.29 -16.03 -5.52
C LEU A 244 -5.41 -17.04 -5.83
N SER A 245 -6.28 -17.35 -4.87
CA SER A 245 -7.44 -18.23 -5.10
C SER A 245 -8.66 -17.45 -5.59
N GLY A 246 -9.57 -18.14 -6.29
CA GLY A 246 -10.86 -17.61 -6.70
C GLY A 246 -11.69 -17.01 -5.55
N TRP A 247 -11.58 -17.59 -4.35
CA TRP A 247 -12.24 -17.07 -3.14
C TRP A 247 -11.79 -15.65 -2.78
N HIS A 248 -10.47 -15.42 -2.75
CA HIS A 248 -9.95 -14.09 -2.47
C HIS A 248 -10.34 -13.13 -3.60
N ALA A 249 -10.21 -13.55 -4.86
CA ALA A 249 -10.58 -12.72 -6.00
C ALA A 249 -12.07 -12.31 -5.97
N ALA A 250 -12.98 -13.21 -5.62
CA ALA A 250 -14.41 -12.89 -5.48
C ALA A 250 -14.68 -11.83 -4.41
N VAL A 251 -14.02 -11.93 -3.24
CA VAL A 251 -14.13 -10.94 -2.17
C VAL A 251 -13.54 -9.59 -2.60
N LEU A 252 -12.40 -9.61 -3.30
CA LEU A 252 -11.78 -8.38 -3.80
C LEU A 252 -12.64 -7.70 -4.86
N SER A 253 -13.22 -8.45 -5.79
CA SER A 253 -14.12 -7.91 -6.82
C SER A 253 -15.35 -7.23 -6.20
N ALA A 254 -15.95 -7.85 -5.17
CA ALA A 254 -17.06 -7.25 -4.44
C ALA A 254 -16.63 -5.97 -3.69
N GLY A 255 -15.47 -5.99 -3.02
CA GLY A 255 -14.90 -4.82 -2.37
C GLY A 255 -14.54 -3.68 -3.33
N LEU A 256 -14.08 -4.02 -4.55
CA LEU A 256 -13.71 -3.06 -5.59
C LEU A 256 -14.91 -2.21 -6.02
N ASN A 257 -16.10 -2.80 -6.11
CA ASN A 257 -17.35 -2.11 -6.46
C ASN A 257 -17.76 -1.03 -5.44
N ARG A 258 -17.31 -1.15 -4.19
CA ARG A 258 -17.60 -0.19 -3.11
C ARG A 258 -16.45 0.78 -2.85
N LEU A 259 -15.31 0.59 -3.50
CA LEU A 259 -14.07 1.29 -3.14
C LEU A 259 -14.19 2.80 -3.36
N ASP A 260 -14.86 3.27 -4.41
CA ASP A 260 -15.00 4.70 -4.70
C ASP A 260 -15.78 5.46 -3.61
N ASP A 261 -16.99 4.99 -3.27
CA ASP A 261 -17.78 5.56 -2.17
C ASP A 261 -17.00 5.55 -0.85
N GLN A 262 -16.27 4.47 -0.62
CA GLN A 262 -15.43 4.31 0.55
C GLN A 262 -14.28 5.32 0.61
N LEU A 263 -13.63 5.60 -0.53
CA LEU A 263 -12.56 6.57 -0.65
C LEU A 263 -13.08 8.01 -0.53
N GLU A 264 -14.20 8.32 -1.17
CA GLU A 264 -14.81 9.65 -1.08
C GLU A 264 -15.17 10.02 0.37
N ARG A 265 -15.78 9.08 1.11
CA ARG A 265 -16.08 9.27 2.54
C ARG A 265 -14.80 9.48 3.37
N ARG A 266 -13.75 8.69 3.13
CA ARG A 266 -12.45 8.86 3.82
C ARG A 266 -11.88 10.24 3.53
N MET A 267 -11.86 10.64 2.27
CA MET A 267 -11.33 11.92 1.81
C MET A 267 -12.09 13.12 2.42
N SER A 268 -13.43 13.09 2.39
CA SER A 268 -14.27 14.14 2.98
C SER A 268 -14.03 14.27 4.49
N ASN A 269 -13.99 13.15 5.21
CA ASN A 269 -13.71 13.14 6.65
C ASN A 269 -12.28 13.59 6.96
N ALA A 270 -11.29 13.20 6.16
CA ALA A 270 -9.90 13.63 6.34
C ALA A 270 -9.73 15.14 6.15
N ARG A 271 -10.37 15.74 5.14
CA ARG A 271 -10.40 17.20 4.95
C ARG A 271 -10.95 17.92 6.18
N ARG A 272 -12.07 17.43 6.73
CA ARG A 272 -12.70 17.99 7.92
C ARG A 272 -11.87 17.80 9.18
N LEU A 273 -11.30 16.62 9.38
CA LEU A 273 -10.44 16.35 10.53
C LEU A 273 -9.19 17.23 10.48
N ARG A 274 -8.57 17.35 9.30
CA ARG A 274 -7.45 18.26 9.07
C ARG A 274 -7.77 19.68 9.49
N SER A 275 -8.90 20.25 9.04
CA SER A 275 -9.22 21.65 9.34
C SER A 275 -9.32 21.91 10.86
N PHE A 276 -9.85 20.95 11.62
CA PHE A 276 -9.90 21.07 13.08
C PHE A 276 -8.55 20.87 13.76
N LEU A 277 -7.72 19.96 13.25
CA LEU A 277 -6.40 19.70 13.82
C LEU A 277 -5.40 20.84 13.56
N GLU A 278 -5.51 21.51 12.41
CA GLU A 278 -4.67 22.66 12.06
C GLU A 278 -4.98 23.91 12.92
N GLU A 279 -6.13 23.95 13.60
CA GLU A 279 -6.47 25.00 14.57
C GLU A 279 -5.83 24.77 15.96
N ILE A 280 -5.27 23.58 16.21
CA ILE A 280 -4.69 23.21 17.51
C ILE A 280 -3.17 23.36 17.41
N ASP A 281 -2.62 24.29 18.21
CA ASP A 281 -1.18 24.48 18.28
C ASP A 281 -0.45 23.19 18.70
N GLY A 282 0.71 22.96 18.11
CA GLY A 282 1.50 21.74 18.32
C GLY A 282 0.97 20.49 17.60
N LEU A 283 -0.12 20.53 16.83
CA LEU A 283 -0.54 19.42 15.97
C LEU A 283 -0.26 19.72 14.50
N THR A 284 0.26 18.74 13.77
CA THR A 284 0.60 18.89 12.35
C THR A 284 0.19 17.64 11.57
N PRO A 285 -0.96 17.66 10.87
CA PRO A 285 -1.34 16.59 9.96
C PRO A 285 -0.35 16.44 8.79
N GLN A 286 -0.31 15.25 8.15
CA GLN A 286 0.49 15.02 6.93
C GLN A 286 0.30 16.15 5.93
N ARG A 287 1.34 16.69 5.31
CA ARG A 287 1.15 17.74 4.30
C ARG A 287 0.53 17.16 3.03
N TRP A 288 -0.52 17.81 2.54
CA TRP A 288 -1.16 17.43 1.28
C TRP A 288 -0.56 18.23 0.11
N ASN A 289 -0.03 17.52 -0.90
CA ASN A 289 0.31 18.09 -2.20
C ASN A 289 -0.92 18.14 -3.11
N PRO A 290 -1.31 19.30 -3.68
CA PRO A 290 -2.47 19.40 -4.59
C PRO A 290 -2.40 18.48 -5.82
N ARG A 291 -1.21 18.09 -6.26
CA ARG A 291 -1.02 17.13 -7.36
C ARG A 291 -1.46 15.71 -6.96
N ALA A 292 -1.45 15.36 -5.67
CA ALA A 292 -2.08 14.16 -5.15
C ALA A 292 -3.60 14.38 -5.06
N ASP A 293 -4.27 14.48 -6.20
CA ASP A 293 -5.69 14.83 -6.29
C ASP A 293 -6.64 13.76 -5.72
N ALA A 294 -6.18 12.51 -5.62
CA ALA A 294 -6.77 11.50 -4.74
C ALA A 294 -5.74 10.90 -3.77
N HIS A 295 -6.17 10.72 -2.54
CA HIS A 295 -5.39 10.19 -1.43
C HIS A 295 -6.25 9.15 -0.72
N ALA A 296 -5.77 7.91 -0.68
CA ALA A 296 -6.57 6.80 -0.16
C ALA A 296 -6.88 6.90 1.33
N HIS A 297 -6.11 7.69 2.09
CA HIS A 297 -6.20 7.80 3.54
C HIS A 297 -6.33 6.43 4.21
N HIS A 298 -5.44 5.50 3.85
CA HIS A 298 -5.30 4.25 4.59
C HIS A 298 -5.02 4.53 6.07
N LEU A 299 -4.23 5.58 6.31
CA LEU A 299 -3.99 6.14 7.63
C LEU A 299 -4.25 7.64 7.57
N PHE A 300 -4.88 8.18 8.61
CA PHE A 300 -4.83 9.62 8.86
C PHE A 300 -3.68 9.88 9.85
N LEU A 301 -2.67 10.59 9.39
CA LEU A 301 -1.40 10.72 10.09
C LEU A 301 -1.21 12.17 10.57
N MET A 302 -0.67 12.32 11.77
CA MET A 302 -0.31 13.61 12.36
C MET A 302 0.94 13.47 13.24
N ARG A 303 1.69 14.56 13.34
CA ARG A 303 2.69 14.80 14.38
C ARG A 303 2.07 15.63 15.50
N TYR A 304 2.62 15.44 16.70
CA TYR A 304 2.38 16.32 17.83
C TYR A 304 3.74 16.87 18.31
N ASP A 305 3.74 18.09 18.82
CA ASP A 305 4.90 18.75 19.43
C ASP A 305 4.81 18.61 20.95
N ALA A 306 5.69 17.79 21.53
CA ALA A 306 5.67 17.53 22.96
C ALA A 306 5.81 18.81 23.79
N ASP A 307 6.59 19.81 23.33
CA ASP A 307 6.84 21.04 24.09
C ASP A 307 5.56 21.87 24.22
N THR A 308 4.76 21.97 23.15
CA THR A 308 3.44 22.61 23.19
C THR A 308 2.47 21.88 24.13
N PHE A 309 2.64 20.57 24.28
CA PHE A 309 1.87 19.74 25.21
C PHE A 309 2.56 19.53 26.57
N GLY A 310 3.42 20.46 27.00
CA GLY A 310 4.03 20.44 28.34
C GLY A 310 5.03 19.31 28.57
N GLY A 311 5.71 18.88 27.52
CA GLY A 311 6.66 17.76 27.52
C GLY A 311 6.00 16.38 27.57
N LEU A 312 4.69 16.27 27.25
CA LEU A 312 3.95 15.02 27.37
C LEU A 312 4.53 13.93 26.45
N PRO A 313 4.96 12.77 26.97
CA PRO A 313 5.48 11.70 26.15
C PRO A 313 4.44 11.14 25.17
N ARG A 314 4.88 10.70 23.99
CA ARG A 314 4.02 10.17 22.92
C ARG A 314 3.04 9.11 23.42
N GLN A 315 3.53 8.22 24.29
CA GLN A 315 2.72 7.13 24.82
C GLN A 315 1.59 7.65 25.72
N GLU A 316 1.83 8.70 26.50
CA GLU A 316 0.81 9.32 27.36
C GLU A 316 -0.20 10.12 26.52
N PHE A 317 0.25 10.84 25.50
CA PHE A 317 -0.61 11.51 24.53
C PHE A 317 -1.59 10.53 23.87
N ILE A 318 -1.08 9.38 23.41
CA ILE A 318 -1.88 8.29 22.83
C ILE A 318 -2.85 7.70 23.85
N SER A 319 -2.39 7.43 25.07
CA SER A 319 -3.23 6.88 26.14
C SER A 319 -4.37 7.83 26.52
N ALA A 320 -4.12 9.13 26.56
CA ALA A 320 -5.14 10.14 26.85
C ALA A 320 -6.24 10.15 25.77
N LEU A 321 -5.87 10.16 24.48
CA LEU A 321 -6.83 10.07 23.39
C LEU A 321 -7.62 8.75 23.38
N ARG A 322 -6.96 7.63 23.72
CA ARG A 322 -7.63 6.32 23.82
C ARG A 322 -8.63 6.27 24.99
N ALA A 323 -8.32 6.90 26.11
CA ALA A 323 -9.26 7.02 27.22
C ALA A 323 -10.54 7.75 26.79
N GLU A 324 -10.43 8.70 25.86
CA GLU A 324 -11.56 9.39 25.22
C GLU A 324 -12.25 8.58 24.11
N ASN A 325 -11.94 7.27 24.00
CA ASN A 325 -12.38 6.38 22.93
C ASN A 325 -12.03 6.87 21.52
N ILE A 326 -10.90 7.58 21.34
CA ILE A 326 -10.37 7.99 20.03
C ILE A 326 -9.29 6.99 19.58
N PRO A 327 -9.46 6.32 18.41
CA PRO A 327 -8.59 5.24 17.96
C PRO A 327 -7.33 5.84 17.34
N VAL A 328 -6.37 6.15 18.19
CA VAL A 328 -5.01 6.54 17.79
C VAL A 328 -4.03 5.44 18.20
N GLY A 329 -2.94 5.29 17.46
CA GLY A 329 -1.90 4.34 17.81
C GLY A 329 -0.52 4.84 17.41
N PRO A 330 0.52 4.27 18.03
CA PRO A 330 1.86 4.44 17.47
C PRO A 330 1.88 3.77 16.10
N LEU A 331 2.56 4.40 15.15
CA LEU A 331 2.83 3.80 13.85
C LEU A 331 4.09 2.92 13.92
N TYR A 332 4.74 2.63 12.79
CA TYR A 332 6.01 1.89 12.76
C TYR A 332 7.03 2.47 13.77
N PRO A 333 7.79 1.59 14.46
CA PRO A 333 8.71 1.99 15.52
C PRO A 333 9.89 2.82 15.01
#